data_AF-A0A135VFU6-F1
#
_entry.id   AF-A0A135VFU6-F1
#
_cell.length_a   1.000
_cell.length_b   1.000
_cell.length_c   1.000
_cell.angle_alpha   90.00
_cell.angle_beta   90.00
_cell.angle_gamma   90.00
#
_symmetry.space_group_name_H-M   'P 1'
#
loop_
_entity.id
_entity.type
_entity.pdbx_description
1 polymer ?
#
loop_
_entity_poly.entity_id
_entity_poly.type
_entity_poly.pdbx_seq_one_letter_code
_entity_poly.pdbx_strand_id
1 'polypeptide(L)'
;MEGRKTSKTTSEHTLVLSVIAAVMIILALILPFAYRIDVGPGPDSIRAMTWDYIESSWYSGFRLWNPLDTLPYTILRLAFALFLARLCLGLTTARKTILIGILAELQPVFVSVALVYSINWSGDPLVPLYVPLPIMFILGMILVLVFKRRNGGEQDISIGKEWRRG
;
A
#
# COMPACT_ATOMS: atom_id res chain seq x y z
N MET A 1 -9.35 -6.14 -44.22
CA MET A 1 -8.44 -6.79 -43.24
C MET A 1 -7.91 -5.76 -42.24
N GLU A 2 -8.78 -5.09 -41.48
CA GLU A 2 -8.39 -3.93 -40.66
C GLU A 2 -8.56 -4.13 -39.14
N GLY A 3 -9.10 -5.27 -38.71
CA GLY A 3 -9.38 -5.55 -37.29
C GLY A 3 -8.21 -6.13 -36.46
N ARG A 4 -7.04 -6.38 -37.05
CA ARG A 4 -5.96 -7.14 -36.37
C ARG A 4 -4.98 -6.28 -35.55
N LYS A 5 -4.91 -4.97 -35.79
CA LYS A 5 -3.94 -4.09 -35.11
C LYS A 5 -4.43 -3.56 -33.76
N THR A 6 -5.73 -3.36 -33.57
CA THR A 6 -6.32 -2.83 -32.32
C THR A 6 -6.35 -3.85 -31.18
N SER A 7 -6.45 -5.14 -31.50
CA SER A 7 -6.43 -6.23 -30.52
C SER A 7 -5.07 -6.38 -29.82
N LYS A 8 -3.96 -6.16 -30.54
CA LYS A 8 -2.62 -6.41 -30.02
C LYS A 8 -2.18 -5.38 -28.98
N THR A 9 -2.45 -4.09 -29.22
CA THR A 9 -2.11 -3.00 -28.29
C THR A 9 -2.86 -3.13 -26.96
N THR A 10 -4.14 -3.51 -27.01
CA THR A 10 -4.96 -3.70 -25.80
C THR A 10 -4.44 -4.82 -24.90
N SER A 11 -3.93 -5.91 -25.51
CA SER A 11 -3.34 -7.05 -24.79
C SER A 11 -2.04 -6.66 -24.07
N GLU A 12 -1.18 -5.86 -24.69
CA GLU A 12 0.09 -5.43 -24.11
C GLU A 12 -0.12 -4.50 -22.90
N HIS A 13 -1.05 -3.55 -23.00
CA HIS A 13 -1.43 -2.69 -21.88
C HIS A 13 -2.00 -3.48 -20.69
N THR A 14 -2.80 -4.51 -20.97
CA THR A 14 -3.38 -5.38 -19.94
C THR A 14 -2.29 -6.17 -19.21
N LEU A 15 -1.33 -6.72 -19.94
CA LEU A 15 -0.21 -7.46 -19.36
C LEU A 15 0.67 -6.57 -18.47
N VAL A 16 1.01 -5.36 -18.93
CA VAL A 16 1.79 -4.40 -18.14
C VAL A 16 1.03 -4.00 -16.86
N LEU A 17 -0.28 -3.78 -16.94
CA LEU A 17 -1.13 -3.53 -15.77
C LEU A 17 -1.05 -4.69 -14.78
N SER A 18 -1.22 -5.92 -15.25
CA SER A 18 -1.18 -7.11 -14.40
C SER A 18 0.17 -7.26 -13.69
N VAL A 19 1.28 -6.98 -14.39
CA VAL A 19 2.62 -7.04 -13.79
C VAL A 19 2.83 -5.96 -12.74
N ILE A 20 2.48 -4.70 -13.04
CA ILE A 20 2.61 -3.60 -12.07
C ILE A 20 1.73 -3.88 -10.85
N ALA A 21 0.48 -4.27 -11.05
CA ALA A 21 -0.42 -4.60 -9.96
C ALA A 21 0.12 -5.75 -9.11
N ALA A 22 0.62 -6.82 -9.72
CA ALA A 22 1.22 -7.95 -9.01
C ALA A 22 2.42 -7.51 -8.15
N VAL A 23 3.32 -6.69 -8.69
CA VAL A 23 4.47 -6.16 -7.94
C VAL A 23 4.00 -5.31 -6.75
N MET A 24 3.04 -4.41 -6.96
CA MET A 24 2.52 -3.56 -5.87
C MET A 24 1.81 -4.39 -4.79
N ILE A 25 1.10 -5.44 -5.17
CA ILE A 25 0.48 -6.37 -4.22
C ILE A 25 1.55 -7.12 -3.44
N ILE A 26 2.58 -7.67 -4.10
CA ILE A 26 3.69 -8.35 -3.42
C ILE A 26 4.35 -7.42 -2.39
N LEU A 27 4.61 -6.16 -2.76
CA LEU A 27 5.13 -5.16 -1.84
C LEU A 27 4.21 -4.94 -0.64
N ALA A 28 2.89 -4.84 -0.86
CA ALA A 28 1.93 -4.71 0.24
C ALA A 28 1.93 -5.90 1.21
N LEU A 29 2.24 -7.11 0.71
CA LEU A 29 2.30 -8.33 1.52
C LEU A 29 3.57 -8.40 2.37
N ILE A 30 4.72 -8.01 1.80
CA ILE A 30 6.03 -8.20 2.42
C ILE A 30 6.55 -6.97 3.17
N LEU A 31 6.08 -5.76 2.86
CA LEU A 31 6.57 -4.56 3.53
C LEU A 31 5.97 -4.45 4.94
N PRO A 32 6.79 -4.08 5.95
CA PRO A 32 6.29 -3.80 7.28
C PRO A 32 5.19 -2.75 7.25
N PHE A 33 4.09 -2.99 7.95
CA PHE A 33 2.97 -2.06 8.07
C PHE A 33 2.82 -1.48 9.47
N ALA A 34 3.30 -2.17 10.50
CA ALA A 34 3.18 -1.68 11.85
C ALA A 34 4.30 -2.18 12.76
N TYR A 35 4.59 -1.40 13.78
CA TYR A 35 5.22 -1.86 15.01
C TYR A 35 4.09 -2.29 15.97
N ARG A 36 4.13 -3.54 16.39
CA ARG A 36 3.18 -4.14 17.33
C ARG A 36 3.72 -3.97 18.74
N ILE A 37 2.89 -3.38 19.59
CA ILE A 37 3.09 -3.27 21.03
C ILE A 37 2.01 -4.10 21.69
N ASP A 38 2.39 -5.09 22.48
CA ASP A 38 1.44 -5.84 23.28
C ASP A 38 1.17 -5.11 24.59
N VAL A 39 -0.10 -4.83 24.91
CA VAL A 39 -0.49 -4.12 26.15
C VAL A 39 -0.45 -5.05 27.39
N GLY A 40 0.31 -6.15 27.31
CA GLY A 40 0.46 -7.18 28.33
C GLY A 40 1.83 -7.90 28.21
N PRO A 41 2.02 -9.08 28.83
CA PRO A 41 3.28 -9.83 28.72
C PRO A 41 3.41 -10.44 27.31
N GLY A 42 3.94 -9.66 26.37
CA GLY A 42 4.17 -10.07 24.99
C GLY A 42 5.39 -9.34 24.40
N PRO A 43 6.11 -9.97 23.46
CA PRO A 43 7.24 -9.32 22.83
C PRO A 43 6.77 -8.31 21.78
N ASP A 44 7.43 -7.16 21.76
CA ASP A 44 7.28 -6.21 20.68
C ASP A 44 7.75 -6.80 19.35
N SER A 45 7.17 -6.33 18.25
CA SER A 45 7.50 -6.88 16.94
C SER A 45 7.25 -5.92 15.78
N ILE A 46 8.05 -6.07 14.72
CA ILE A 46 7.83 -5.38 13.44
C ILE A 46 7.04 -6.31 12.53
N ARG A 47 5.83 -5.88 12.17
CA ARG A 47 4.87 -6.73 11.49
C ARG A 47 4.66 -6.34 10.04
N ALA A 48 4.69 -7.34 9.17
CA ALA A 48 4.19 -7.31 7.80
C ALA A 48 2.94 -8.21 7.68
N MET A 49 2.35 -8.30 6.49
CA MET A 49 1.16 -9.15 6.32
C MET A 49 1.52 -10.65 6.42
N THR A 50 2.68 -11.04 5.88
CA THR A 50 3.10 -12.46 5.79
C THR A 50 4.17 -12.87 6.80
N TRP A 51 4.78 -11.91 7.50
CA TRP A 51 5.86 -12.19 8.44
C TRP A 51 5.88 -11.19 9.59
N ASP A 52 6.58 -11.57 10.65
CA ASP A 52 6.81 -10.75 11.84
C ASP A 52 8.27 -10.90 12.26
N TYR A 53 8.91 -9.80 12.67
CA TYR A 53 10.21 -9.81 13.32
C TYR A 53 10.01 -9.52 14.79
N ILE A 54 10.29 -10.52 15.62
CA ILE A 54 10.09 -10.44 17.08
C ILE A 54 11.43 -10.08 17.71
N GLU A 55 11.42 -9.16 18.65
CA GLU A 55 12.58 -8.83 19.47
C GLU A 55 12.23 -9.00 20.95
N SER A 56 12.86 -9.97 21.61
CA SER A 56 12.57 -10.30 23.01
C SER A 56 13.80 -10.84 23.72
N SER A 57 13.73 -10.89 25.06
CA SER A 57 14.83 -11.41 25.88
C SER A 57 15.13 -12.90 25.67
N TRP A 58 14.18 -13.67 25.15
CA TRP A 58 14.27 -15.13 24.98
C TRP A 58 14.29 -15.58 23.51
N TYR A 59 13.91 -14.70 22.58
CA TYR A 59 13.92 -14.97 21.14
C TYR A 59 13.99 -13.67 20.34
N SER A 60 14.88 -13.64 19.34
CA SER A 60 14.90 -12.59 18.31
C SER A 60 15.00 -13.22 16.93
N GLY A 61 14.09 -12.88 16.02
CA GLY A 61 14.12 -13.42 14.67
C GLY A 61 12.83 -13.30 13.88
N PHE A 62 12.89 -13.75 12.62
CA PHE A 62 11.77 -13.76 11.70
C PHE A 62 10.85 -14.95 11.93
N ARG A 63 9.55 -14.72 11.84
CA ARG A 63 8.52 -15.74 11.86
C ARG A 63 7.53 -15.49 10.73
N LEU A 64 7.21 -16.52 9.96
CA LEU A 64 6.09 -16.47 9.02
C LEU A 64 4.77 -16.53 9.80
N TRP A 65 3.82 -15.73 9.37
CA TRP A 65 2.52 -15.58 10.04
C TRP A 65 1.37 -15.83 9.07
N ASN A 66 0.20 -16.20 9.60
CA ASN A 66 -1.02 -16.37 8.82
C ASN A 66 -1.50 -15.00 8.29
N PRO A 67 -1.50 -14.74 6.97
CA PRO A 67 -1.90 -13.45 6.42
C PRO A 67 -3.37 -13.09 6.69
N LEU A 68 -4.21 -14.07 7.00
CA LEU A 68 -5.62 -13.83 7.32
C LEU A 68 -5.81 -13.09 8.66
N ASP A 69 -4.89 -13.26 9.61
CA ASP A 69 -4.98 -12.61 10.92
C ASP A 69 -4.62 -11.12 10.83
N THR A 70 -3.78 -10.75 9.86
CA THR A 70 -3.35 -9.36 9.63
C THR A 70 -4.22 -8.65 8.60
N LEU A 71 -5.02 -9.38 7.83
CA LEU A 71 -5.92 -8.85 6.80
C LEU A 71 -6.82 -7.69 7.30
N PRO A 72 -7.42 -7.74 8.51
CA PRO A 72 -8.22 -6.63 9.03
C PRO A 72 -7.44 -5.33 9.20
N TYR A 73 -6.11 -5.39 9.27
CA TYR A 73 -5.21 -4.23 9.43
C TYR A 73 -4.57 -3.81 8.10
N THR A 74 -4.59 -4.65 7.06
CA THR A 74 -3.87 -4.43 5.80
C THR A 74 -4.76 -4.33 4.56
N ILE A 75 -6.08 -4.54 4.66
CA ILE A 75 -6.96 -4.54 3.49
C ILE A 75 -6.94 -3.22 2.68
N LEU A 76 -6.89 -2.04 3.32
CA LEU A 76 -6.75 -0.77 2.59
C LEU A 76 -5.35 -0.59 2.00
N ARG A 77 -4.34 -1.29 2.54
CA ARG A 77 -3.00 -1.30 1.96
C ARG A 77 -2.97 -2.08 0.64
N LEU A 78 -3.72 -3.18 0.55
CA LEU A 78 -3.97 -3.89 -0.72
C LEU A 78 -4.74 -2.99 -1.70
N ALA A 79 -5.76 -2.28 -1.21
CA ALA A 79 -6.47 -1.30 -2.04
C ALA A 79 -5.54 -0.18 -2.54
N PHE A 80 -4.64 0.31 -1.69
CA PHE A 80 -3.65 1.32 -2.05
C PHE A 80 -2.69 0.82 -3.14
N ALA A 81 -2.21 -0.42 -3.06
CA ALA A 81 -1.42 -1.05 -4.13
C ALA A 81 -2.16 -1.04 -5.46
N LEU A 82 -3.46 -1.38 -5.48
CA LEU A 82 -4.28 -1.33 -6.68
C LEU A 82 -4.44 0.09 -7.21
N PHE A 83 -4.62 1.09 -6.33
CA PHE A 83 -4.70 2.49 -6.75
C PHE A 83 -3.37 3.01 -7.32
N LEU A 84 -2.23 2.62 -6.77
CA LEU A 84 -0.91 2.94 -7.34
C LEU A 84 -0.73 2.31 -8.73
N ALA A 85 -1.13 1.04 -8.90
CA ALA A 85 -1.09 0.40 -10.22
C ALA A 85 -2.00 1.10 -11.23
N ARG A 86 -3.21 1.50 -10.82
CA ARG A 86 -4.12 2.32 -11.65
C ARG A 86 -3.53 3.69 -11.96
N LEU A 87 -2.78 4.29 -11.04
CA LEU A 87 -2.15 5.60 -11.23
C LEU A 87 -1.05 5.54 -12.29
N CYS A 88 -0.21 4.50 -12.28
CA CYS A 88 0.82 4.27 -13.31
C CYS A 88 0.26 4.24 -14.74
N LEU A 89 -1.03 3.95 -14.87
CA LEU A 89 -1.72 3.80 -16.14
C LEU A 89 -2.67 4.97 -16.45
N GLY A 90 -2.73 5.99 -15.59
CA GLY A 90 -3.65 7.11 -15.76
C GLY A 90 -5.13 6.77 -15.53
N LEU A 91 -5.45 5.62 -14.93
CA LEU A 91 -6.82 5.17 -14.65
C LEU A 91 -7.39 5.74 -13.34
N THR A 92 -6.60 6.49 -12.59
CA THR A 92 -7.01 7.20 -11.38
C THR A 92 -6.18 8.46 -11.21
N THR A 93 -6.59 9.32 -10.26
CA THR A 93 -5.89 10.57 -9.98
C THR A 93 -4.93 10.43 -8.81
N ALA A 94 -3.88 11.25 -8.80
CA ALA A 94 -2.95 11.36 -7.68
C ALA A 94 -3.67 11.61 -6.35
N ARG A 95 -4.65 12.54 -6.34
CA ARG A 95 -5.42 12.90 -5.14
C ARG A 95 -6.15 11.70 -4.52
N LYS A 96 -6.84 10.89 -5.35
CA LYS A 96 -7.53 9.69 -4.86
C LYS A 96 -6.55 8.66 -4.32
N THR A 97 -5.42 8.47 -5.01
CA THR A 97 -4.38 7.53 -4.60
C THR A 97 -3.76 7.92 -3.25
N ILE A 98 -3.43 9.21 -3.07
CA ILE A 98 -2.91 9.75 -1.81
C ILE A 98 -3.93 9.54 -0.68
N LEU A 99 -5.22 9.84 -0.91
CA LEU A 99 -6.26 9.66 0.10
C LEU A 99 -6.35 8.20 0.57
N ILE A 100 -6.38 7.24 -0.37
CA ILE A 100 -6.39 5.82 -0.03
C ILE A 100 -5.11 5.42 0.72
N GLY A 101 -3.96 5.98 0.34
CA GLY A 101 -2.69 5.75 1.05
C GLY A 101 -2.72 6.23 2.50
N ILE A 102 -3.25 7.43 2.76
CA ILE A 102 -3.42 7.95 4.13
C ILE A 102 -4.34 7.04 4.94
N LEU A 103 -5.49 6.66 4.37
CA LEU A 103 -6.43 5.76 5.04
C LEU A 103 -5.81 4.39 5.32
N ALA A 104 -4.97 3.88 4.42
CA ALA A 104 -4.28 2.61 4.60
C ALA A 104 -3.29 2.62 5.76
N GLU A 105 -2.57 3.72 5.99
CA GLU A 105 -1.66 3.84 7.13
C GLU A 105 -2.40 4.11 8.45
N LEU A 106 -3.57 4.73 8.42
CA LEU A 106 -4.39 4.95 9.62
C LEU A 106 -5.20 3.72 10.05
N GLN A 107 -5.55 2.85 9.10
CA GLN A 107 -6.33 1.62 9.35
C GLN A 107 -5.82 0.79 10.54
N PRO A 108 -4.54 0.40 10.63
CA PRO A 108 -4.07 -0.43 11.72
C PRO A 108 -4.31 0.19 13.10
N VAL A 109 -4.18 1.52 13.22
CA VAL A 109 -4.48 2.26 14.45
C VAL A 109 -5.97 2.18 14.78
N PHE A 110 -6.84 2.50 13.82
CA PHE A 110 -8.28 2.50 14.07
C PHE A 110 -8.80 1.12 14.49
N VAL A 111 -8.33 0.06 13.82
CA VAL A 111 -8.75 -1.31 14.12
C VAL A 111 -8.20 -1.75 15.47
N SER A 112 -6.92 -1.49 15.76
CA SER A 112 -6.31 -1.87 17.04
C SER A 112 -6.94 -1.15 18.23
N VAL A 113 -7.11 0.17 18.14
CA VAL A 113 -7.76 0.96 19.19
C VAL A 113 -9.21 0.53 19.41
N ALA A 114 -9.98 0.32 18.33
CA ALA A 114 -11.36 -0.16 18.45
C ALA A 114 -11.44 -1.50 19.19
N LEU A 115 -10.50 -2.43 18.92
CA LEU A 115 -10.44 -3.72 19.61
C LEU A 115 -10.10 -3.57 21.10
N VAL A 116 -9.15 -2.70 21.45
CA VAL A 116 -8.80 -2.40 22.85
C VAL A 116 -10.03 -1.96 23.65
N TYR A 117 -10.87 -1.09 23.09
CA TYR A 117 -12.08 -0.61 23.78
C TYR A 117 -13.27 -1.57 23.71
N SER A 118 -13.31 -2.49 22.73
CA SER A 118 -14.45 -3.40 22.54
C SER A 118 -14.34 -4.68 23.39
N ILE A 119 -13.13 -5.05 23.84
CA ILE A 119 -12.89 -6.29 24.58
C ILE A 119 -12.77 -5.96 26.07
N ASN A 120 -13.91 -6.03 26.78
CA ASN A 120 -13.99 -5.83 28.22
C ASN A 120 -13.87 -7.20 28.94
N TRP A 121 -12.66 -7.77 29.00
CA TRP A 121 -12.44 -9.11 29.59
C TRP A 121 -11.52 -9.05 30.80
N SER A 122 -12.05 -9.53 31.94
CA SER A 122 -11.33 -9.75 33.19
C SER A 122 -10.48 -11.02 33.08
N GLY A 123 -9.27 -10.90 32.56
CA GLY A 123 -8.36 -12.03 32.38
C GLY A 123 -7.52 -11.88 31.11
N ASP A 124 -6.68 -10.84 31.10
CA ASP A 124 -5.49 -10.68 30.26
C ASP A 124 -5.65 -10.99 28.75
N PRO A 125 -6.38 -10.15 27.97
CA PRO A 125 -6.26 -10.22 26.53
C PRO A 125 -5.01 -9.42 26.11
N LEU A 126 -4.03 -10.12 25.54
CA LEU A 126 -2.93 -9.54 24.76
C LEU A 126 -3.53 -8.81 23.54
N VAL A 127 -4.08 -7.62 23.73
CA VAL A 127 -4.60 -6.81 22.62
C VAL A 127 -3.42 -6.06 22.00
N PRO A 128 -3.08 -6.35 20.73
CA PRO A 128 -1.97 -5.69 20.07
C PRO A 128 -2.37 -4.27 19.68
N LEU A 129 -1.59 -3.29 20.14
CA LEU A 129 -1.62 -1.94 19.62
C LEU A 129 -0.67 -1.84 18.43
N TYR A 130 -1.17 -1.38 17.28
CA TYR A 130 -0.36 -1.21 16.09
C TYR A 130 -0.02 0.26 15.86
N VAL A 131 1.27 0.58 15.89
CA VAL A 131 1.81 1.88 15.48
C VAL A 131 2.19 1.78 14.00
N PRO A 132 1.64 2.62 13.12
CA PRO A 132 1.79 2.47 11.68
C PRO A 132 3.21 2.78 11.23
N LEU A 133 3.72 1.97 10.30
CA LEU A 133 5.00 2.17 9.62
C LEU A 133 4.74 2.58 8.16
N PRO A 134 4.81 3.88 7.81
CA PRO A 134 4.34 4.42 6.54
C PRO A 134 5.27 4.15 5.35
N ILE A 135 5.97 3.01 5.34
CA ILE A 135 6.96 2.65 4.30
C ILE A 135 6.29 2.59 2.93
N MET A 136 5.17 1.87 2.82
CA MET A 136 4.47 1.74 1.55
C MET A 136 3.87 3.07 1.09
N PHE A 137 3.35 3.88 2.00
CA PHE A 137 2.90 5.23 1.69
C PHE A 137 4.02 6.12 1.14
N ILE A 138 5.19 6.13 1.78
CA ILE A 138 6.37 6.88 1.31
C ILE A 138 6.75 6.45 -0.11
N LEU A 139 6.84 5.15 -0.37
CA LEU A 139 7.13 4.63 -1.71
C LEU A 139 6.05 5.05 -2.73
N GLY A 140 4.78 4.96 -2.33
CA GLY A 140 3.65 5.41 -3.15
C GLY A 140 3.71 6.90 -3.46
N MET A 141 4.11 7.74 -2.50
CA MET A 141 4.27 9.19 -2.69
C MET A 141 5.38 9.51 -3.68
N ILE A 142 6.53 8.81 -3.59
CA ILE A 142 7.61 8.94 -4.57
C ILE A 142 7.08 8.63 -5.98
N LEU A 143 6.35 7.52 -6.12
CA LEU A 143 5.74 7.13 -7.39
C LEU A 143 4.76 8.20 -7.91
N VAL A 144 3.85 8.69 -7.06
CA VAL A 144 2.89 9.75 -7.41
C VAL A 144 3.61 11.01 -7.92
N LEU A 145 4.69 11.43 -7.26
CA LEU A 145 5.46 12.61 -7.66
C LEU A 145 6.15 12.43 -9.02
N VAL A 146 6.73 11.25 -9.26
CA VAL A 146 7.38 10.91 -10.54
C VAL A 146 6.37 10.97 -11.69
N PHE A 147 5.18 10.38 -11.51
CA PHE A 147 4.14 10.37 -12.55
C PHE A 147 3.49 11.75 -12.75
N LYS A 148 3.30 12.54 -11.68
CA LYS A 148 2.78 13.91 -11.80
C LYS A 148 3.71 14.80 -12.62
N ARG A 149 5.03 14.68 -12.43
CA ARG A 149 6.03 15.44 -13.18
C ARG A 149 6.02 15.11 -14.67
N ARG A 150 5.82 13.83 -15.02
CA ARG A 150 5.75 13.37 -16.41
C ARG A 150 4.56 13.98 -17.16
N ASN A 151 3.37 13.97 -16.55
CA ASN A 151 2.16 14.46 -17.19
C ASN A 151 2.10 16.00 -17.27
N GLY A 152 2.75 16.72 -16.34
CA GLY A 152 2.86 18.18 -16.40
C GLY A 152 3.81 18.68 -17.49
N GLY A 153 4.92 17.96 -17.75
CA GLY A 153 5.89 18.35 -18.79
C GLY A 153 5.39 18.19 -20.22
N GLU A 154 4.39 17.33 -20.45
CA GLU A 154 3.82 17.08 -21.79
C GLU A 154 2.86 18.21 -22.23
N GLN A 155 2.19 18.88 -21.28
CA GLN A 155 1.31 20.03 -21.56
C GLN A 155 2.08 21.33 -21.86
N ASP A 156 3.22 21.56 -21.20
CA ASP A 156 4.04 22.76 -21.44
C ASP A 156 4.68 22.77 -22.84
N ILE A 157 5.02 21.58 -23.39
CA ILE A 157 5.61 21.45 -24.73
C ILE A 157 4.57 21.71 -25.82
N SER A 158 3.30 21.34 -25.62
CA SER A 158 2.24 21.62 -26.61
C SER A 158 1.90 23.11 -26.70
N ILE A 159 1.83 23.80 -25.55
CA ILE A 159 1.53 25.25 -25.51
C ILE A 159 2.68 26.06 -26.12
N GLY A 160 3.94 25.66 -25.87
CA GLY A 160 5.11 26.31 -26.45
C GLY A 160 5.27 26.15 -27.98
N LYS A 161 4.61 25.16 -28.59
CA LYS A 161 4.61 24.96 -30.06
C LYS A 161 3.55 25.79 -30.76
N GLU A 162 2.44 26.09 -30.09
CA GLU A 162 1.36 26.92 -30.64
C GLU A 162 1.79 28.39 -30.74
N TRP A 163 2.55 28.87 -29.76
CA TRP A 163 3.10 30.23 -29.73
C TRP A 163 4.16 30.55 -30.79
N ARG A 164 4.83 29.54 -31.37
CA ARG A 164 5.87 29.77 -32.40
C ARG A 164 5.33 29.70 -33.84
N ARG A 165 4.03 29.56 -34.02
CA ARG A 165 3.38 29.46 -35.34
C ARG A 165 2.45 30.64 -35.65
N GLY A 166 2.36 31.63 -34.76
CA GLY A 166 1.63 32.89 -34.97
C GLY A 166 2.57 33.99 -35.42
#